data_AF-A0A1F9VT10-F1
#
_entry.id   AF-A0A1F9VT10-F1
#
_cell.length_a   1.000
_cell.length_b   1.000
_cell.length_c   1.000
_cell.angle_alpha   90.00
_cell.angle_beta   90.00
_cell.angle_gamma   90.00
#
_symmetry.space_group_name_H-M   'P 1'
#
loop_
_entity.id
_entity.type
_entity.pdbx_description
1 polymer ?
#
loop_
_entity_poly.entity_id
_entity_poly.type
_entity_poly.pdbx_seq_one_letter_code
_entity_poly.pdbx_strand_id
1 'polypeptide(L)'
;MKNRKGAALVLVNLMALVLVPLLVYLLVTTTASLRHSYKEKQLGMAGGMANSALVDFMRQFSQNYYEGHYDPDLLARNQPFYSAGFSAAAVAPDAASHRLYIEAVGKYGKDQNSPLADKKLYSTVQFISDLTDYGTMINGAFTISASNVTYYGKWWITGNLSVTGSNVRFAGGPLIIGGNMSASGSNVSVDGDVYYAGSLTGSPVINGTSYNFYPSDMVYPALREDYYKVNYSYKITSDRSLLFNAYPSSSAFSIVGTTITVPIVESGMIILGENVNLSVYGTVRGRVTVATTNTSGSKGTITVGRSTADSDLLYYDPLTGGTTTSAVSGNSIALLASNGITFQGKTSSPAQDLTVCGIFFNRGSGNISASGGSARKLYLYGTRNKPVTMSGFGGGTSMAYDVFLNASPPPGLPERPVLMTWHMR
;
A
#
# COMPACT_ATOMS: atom_id res chain seq x y z
N MET A 1 -64.93 73.05 -1.15
CA MET A 1 -64.54 71.60 -1.19
C MET A 1 -64.54 70.96 -2.60
N LYS A 2 -64.45 71.71 -3.72
CA LYS A 2 -64.53 71.12 -5.08
C LYS A 2 -63.20 70.85 -5.81
N ASN A 3 -62.03 71.27 -5.28
CA ASN A 3 -60.72 71.11 -5.96
C ASN A 3 -59.88 69.90 -5.54
N ARG A 4 -60.38 68.98 -4.70
CA ARG A 4 -59.59 67.81 -4.23
C ARG A 4 -59.72 66.54 -5.08
N LYS A 5 -60.63 66.50 -6.06
CA LYS A 5 -60.85 65.29 -6.88
C LYS A 5 -59.76 65.03 -7.94
N GLY A 6 -59.09 66.07 -8.45
CA GLY A 6 -57.99 65.92 -9.42
C GLY A 6 -56.63 65.57 -8.79
N ALA A 7 -56.36 66.06 -7.57
CA ALA A 7 -55.11 65.78 -6.85
C ALA A 7 -54.97 64.29 -6.47
N ALA A 8 -56.09 63.63 -6.15
CA ALA A 8 -56.10 62.18 -5.87
C ALA A 8 -55.74 61.36 -7.12
N LEU A 9 -56.22 61.75 -8.32
CA LEU A 9 -55.91 61.05 -9.57
C LEU A 9 -54.43 61.18 -9.94
N VAL A 10 -53.85 62.36 -9.73
CA VAL A 10 -52.41 62.60 -9.94
C VAL A 10 -51.58 61.75 -8.97
N LEU A 11 -51.97 61.70 -7.69
CA LEU A 11 -51.27 60.91 -6.68
C LEU A 11 -51.37 59.40 -6.95
N VAL A 12 -52.52 58.91 -7.42
CA VAL A 12 -52.70 57.52 -7.85
C VAL A 12 -51.85 57.19 -9.09
N ASN A 13 -51.79 58.09 -10.08
CA ASN A 13 -50.92 57.90 -11.25
C ASN A 13 -49.43 57.92 -10.90
N LEU A 14 -49.03 58.79 -9.97
CA LEU A 14 -47.64 58.87 -9.48
C LEU A 14 -47.27 57.64 -8.64
N MET A 15 -48.20 57.15 -7.82
CA MET A 15 -48.06 55.85 -7.14
C MET A 15 -47.98 54.69 -8.14
N ALA A 16 -48.81 54.67 -9.18
CA ALA A 16 -48.77 53.62 -10.21
C ALA A 16 -47.46 53.62 -11.01
N LEU A 17 -46.94 54.80 -11.35
CA LEU A 17 -45.64 54.99 -12.02
C LEU A 17 -44.45 54.45 -11.23
N VAL A 18 -44.56 54.38 -9.90
CA VAL A 18 -43.49 53.84 -9.03
C VAL A 18 -43.76 52.38 -8.65
N LEU A 19 -44.99 52.06 -8.24
CA LEU A 19 -45.36 50.73 -7.73
C LEU A 19 -45.39 49.65 -8.83
N VAL A 20 -45.87 49.97 -10.03
CA VAL A 20 -45.95 48.97 -11.11
C VAL A 20 -44.55 48.54 -11.57
N PRO A 21 -43.62 49.44 -11.90
CA PRO A 21 -42.25 49.04 -12.23
C PRO A 21 -41.54 48.34 -11.08
N LEU A 22 -41.77 48.75 -9.83
CA LEU A 22 -41.22 48.10 -8.64
C LEU A 22 -41.73 46.66 -8.48
N LEU A 23 -43.04 46.43 -8.61
CA LEU A 23 -43.64 45.10 -8.54
C LEU A 23 -43.15 44.20 -9.68
N VAL A 24 -43.06 44.73 -10.90
CA VAL A 24 -42.52 43.99 -12.05
C VAL A 24 -41.05 43.64 -11.82
N TYR A 25 -40.24 44.59 -11.34
CA TYR A 25 -38.83 44.36 -11.01
C TYR A 25 -38.67 43.29 -9.91
N LEU A 26 -39.47 43.36 -8.84
CA LEU A 26 -39.49 42.36 -7.77
C LEU A 26 -39.92 40.98 -8.29
N LEU A 27 -40.94 40.89 -9.14
CA LEU A 27 -41.38 39.63 -9.72
C LEU A 27 -40.29 38.99 -10.58
N VAL A 28 -39.64 39.77 -11.45
CA VAL A 28 -38.56 39.30 -12.34
C VAL A 28 -37.34 38.85 -11.53
N THR A 29 -36.91 39.66 -10.56
CA THR A 29 -35.76 39.33 -9.70
C THR A 29 -36.05 38.11 -8.82
N THR A 30 -37.24 38.03 -8.20
CA THR A 30 -37.62 36.88 -7.36
C THR A 30 -37.73 35.60 -8.17
N THR A 31 -38.30 35.64 -9.37
CA THR A 31 -38.35 34.45 -10.25
C THR A 31 -36.97 34.03 -10.73
N ALA A 32 -36.07 34.99 -11.04
CA ALA A 32 -34.68 34.68 -11.37
C ALA A 32 -33.95 34.03 -10.18
N SER A 33 -34.05 34.61 -8.98
CA SER A 33 -33.46 34.07 -7.75
C SER A 33 -34.00 32.68 -7.41
N LEU A 34 -35.32 32.46 -7.54
CA LEU A 34 -35.93 31.14 -7.36
C LEU A 34 -35.37 30.12 -8.36
N ARG A 35 -35.27 30.46 -9.64
CA ARG A 35 -34.67 29.58 -10.66
C ARG A 35 -33.22 29.23 -10.34
N HIS A 36 -32.43 30.21 -9.92
CA HIS A 36 -31.05 29.97 -9.48
C HIS A 36 -30.99 29.04 -8.27
N SER A 37 -31.80 29.28 -7.25
CA SER A 37 -31.87 28.44 -6.05
C SER A 37 -32.28 27.00 -6.38
N TYR A 38 -33.27 26.81 -7.28
CA TYR A 38 -33.64 25.49 -7.75
C TYR A 38 -32.50 24.80 -8.51
N LYS A 39 -31.80 25.50 -9.42
CA LYS A 39 -30.65 24.92 -10.13
C LYS A 39 -29.51 24.55 -9.20
N GLU A 40 -29.21 25.39 -8.21
CA GLU A 40 -28.17 25.12 -7.22
C GLU A 40 -28.52 23.88 -6.38
N LYS A 41 -29.77 23.78 -5.93
CA LYS A 41 -30.28 22.59 -5.24
C LYS A 41 -30.18 21.32 -6.10
N GLN A 42 -30.50 21.42 -7.39
CA GLN A 42 -30.40 20.29 -8.33
C GLN A 42 -28.95 19.85 -8.54
N LEU A 43 -28.03 20.80 -8.71
CA LEU A 43 -26.59 20.54 -8.84
C LEU A 43 -26.01 19.97 -7.54
N GLY A 44 -26.44 20.46 -6.38
CA GLY A 44 -26.02 19.93 -5.08
C GLY A 44 -26.46 18.46 -4.90
N MET A 45 -27.69 18.12 -5.29
CA MET A 45 -28.15 16.73 -5.29
C MET A 45 -27.40 15.85 -6.29
N ALA A 46 -27.14 16.34 -7.50
CA ALA A 46 -26.32 15.64 -8.49
C ALA A 46 -24.90 15.38 -7.95
N GLY A 47 -24.27 16.37 -7.32
CA GLY A 47 -22.97 16.22 -6.67
C GLY A 47 -22.98 15.18 -5.54
N GLY A 48 -24.02 15.21 -4.69
CA GLY A 48 -24.20 14.21 -3.62
C GLY A 48 -24.32 12.78 -4.14
N MET A 49 -24.99 12.58 -5.29
CA MET A 49 -25.09 11.26 -5.93
C MET A 49 -23.75 10.79 -6.52
N ALA A 50 -23.00 11.69 -7.19
CA ALA A 50 -21.65 11.36 -7.68
C ALA A 50 -20.69 10.98 -6.53
N ASN A 51 -20.75 11.73 -5.43
CA ASN A 51 -20.00 11.47 -4.21
C ASN A 51 -20.35 10.10 -3.59
N SER A 52 -21.63 9.75 -3.57
CA SER A 52 -22.10 8.46 -3.05
C SER A 52 -21.53 7.28 -3.85
N ALA A 53 -21.46 7.39 -5.18
CA ALA A 53 -20.85 6.36 -6.02
C ALA A 53 -19.35 6.17 -5.70
N LEU A 54 -18.61 7.26 -5.47
CA LEU A 54 -17.19 7.17 -5.11
C LEU A 54 -16.97 6.63 -3.69
N VAL A 55 -17.81 7.03 -2.71
CA VAL A 55 -17.76 6.48 -1.35
C VAL A 55 -18.00 4.96 -1.35
N ASP A 56 -18.86 4.47 -2.23
CA ASP A 56 -19.11 3.02 -2.35
C ASP A 56 -17.90 2.27 -2.92
N PHE A 57 -17.12 2.88 -3.82
CA PHE A 57 -15.81 2.33 -4.22
C PHE A 57 -14.83 2.29 -3.06
N MET A 58 -14.70 3.39 -2.30
CA MET A 58 -13.81 3.41 -1.12
C MET A 58 -14.21 2.36 -0.09
N ARG A 59 -15.51 2.17 0.11
CA ARG A 59 -16.04 1.12 0.97
C ARG A 59 -15.66 -0.27 0.46
N GLN A 60 -15.85 -0.55 -0.83
CA GLN A 60 -15.42 -1.82 -1.43
C GLN A 60 -13.92 -2.07 -1.23
N PHE A 61 -13.08 -1.08 -1.54
CA PHE A 61 -11.62 -1.19 -1.40
C PHE A 61 -11.17 -1.36 0.05
N SER A 62 -11.90 -0.78 1.00
CA SER A 62 -11.61 -0.94 2.43
C SER A 62 -11.92 -2.35 2.97
N GLN A 63 -12.81 -3.11 2.29
CA GLN A 63 -13.25 -4.43 2.75
C GLN A 63 -12.35 -5.58 2.30
N ASN A 64 -11.67 -5.44 1.16
CA ASN A 64 -10.80 -6.46 0.61
C ASN A 64 -9.54 -5.83 -0.01
N TYR A 65 -8.37 -6.16 0.54
CA TYR A 65 -7.07 -5.63 0.10
C TYR A 65 -6.40 -6.47 -1.00
N TYR A 66 -7.02 -7.56 -1.47
CA TYR A 66 -6.40 -8.47 -2.44
C TYR A 66 -7.07 -8.52 -3.81
N GLU A 67 -8.38 -8.33 -3.87
CA GLU A 67 -9.17 -8.71 -5.04
C GLU A 67 -9.87 -7.52 -5.68
N GLY A 68 -9.90 -7.55 -7.02
CA GLY A 68 -10.84 -6.76 -7.82
C GLY A 68 -10.58 -5.27 -7.92
N HIS A 69 -9.41 -4.78 -7.49
CA HIS A 69 -9.08 -3.35 -7.58
C HIS A 69 -8.88 -2.86 -9.01
N TYR A 70 -8.56 -3.77 -9.93
CA TYR A 70 -8.28 -3.47 -11.35
C TYR A 70 -9.13 -4.28 -12.32
N ASP A 71 -10.00 -5.16 -11.83
CA ASP A 71 -10.85 -6.00 -12.67
C ASP A 71 -12.13 -5.23 -13.04
N PRO A 72 -12.35 -4.92 -14.34
CA PRO A 72 -13.53 -4.20 -14.78
C PRO A 72 -14.86 -4.85 -14.36
N ASP A 73 -14.93 -6.17 -14.28
CA ASP A 73 -16.15 -6.89 -13.94
C ASP A 73 -16.47 -6.76 -12.44
N LEU A 74 -15.45 -6.77 -11.59
CA LEU A 74 -15.58 -6.57 -10.14
C LEU A 74 -15.79 -5.10 -9.76
N LEU A 75 -15.41 -4.17 -10.65
CA LEU A 75 -15.64 -2.74 -10.50
C LEU A 75 -16.95 -2.28 -11.13
N ALA A 76 -17.61 -3.14 -11.91
CA ALA A 76 -18.89 -2.82 -12.54
C ALA A 76 -19.95 -2.51 -11.48
N ARG A 77 -20.56 -1.34 -11.58
CA ARG A 77 -21.63 -0.92 -10.67
C ARG A 77 -22.98 -0.99 -11.37
N ASN A 78 -23.92 -1.66 -10.72
CA ASN A 78 -25.32 -1.49 -11.03
C ASN A 78 -25.72 -0.05 -10.70
N GLN A 79 -26.44 0.60 -11.61
CA GLN A 79 -26.91 1.96 -11.40
C GLN A 79 -27.89 1.97 -10.22
N PRO A 80 -27.59 2.66 -9.11
CA PRO A 80 -28.54 2.77 -8.02
C PRO A 80 -29.67 3.70 -8.47
N PHE A 81 -30.90 3.19 -8.41
CA PHE A 81 -32.11 3.95 -8.70
C PHE A 81 -32.57 4.65 -7.43
N TYR A 82 -32.50 5.98 -7.40
CA TYR A 82 -33.13 6.76 -6.34
C TYR A 82 -34.41 7.40 -6.88
N SER A 83 -35.40 7.61 -6.01
CA SER A 83 -36.64 8.33 -6.35
C SER A 83 -36.41 9.76 -6.85
N ALA A 84 -35.18 10.29 -6.70
CA ALA A 84 -34.78 11.64 -7.07
C ALA A 84 -33.66 11.73 -8.14
N GLY A 85 -33.09 10.61 -8.62
CA GLY A 85 -32.02 10.63 -9.61
C GLY A 85 -31.21 9.34 -9.77
N PHE A 86 -30.10 9.44 -10.50
CA PHE A 86 -29.25 8.32 -10.92
C PHE A 86 -27.77 8.63 -10.68
N SER A 87 -26.95 7.59 -10.48
CA SER A 87 -25.49 7.70 -10.55
C SER A 87 -24.89 6.65 -11.48
N ALA A 88 -23.80 7.01 -12.14
CA ALA A 88 -22.98 6.11 -12.94
C ALA A 88 -21.50 6.34 -12.63
N ALA A 89 -20.65 5.35 -12.88
CA ALA A 89 -19.21 5.49 -12.77
C ALA A 89 -18.52 4.80 -13.95
N ALA A 90 -17.47 5.43 -14.46
CA ALA A 90 -16.53 4.85 -15.40
C ALA A 90 -15.18 4.72 -14.71
N VAL A 91 -14.51 3.59 -14.93
CA VAL A 91 -13.21 3.28 -14.32
C VAL A 91 -12.17 3.00 -15.40
N ALA A 92 -10.94 3.47 -15.17
CA ALA A 92 -9.79 3.15 -16.00
C ALA A 92 -8.66 2.64 -15.08
N PRO A 93 -8.40 1.32 -15.04
CA PRO A 93 -7.35 0.75 -14.22
C PRO A 93 -5.96 0.92 -14.87
N ASP A 94 -4.97 1.25 -14.06
CA ASP A 94 -3.54 1.16 -14.37
C ASP A 94 -2.87 0.26 -13.33
N ALA A 95 -2.92 -1.05 -13.57
CA ALA A 95 -2.36 -2.06 -12.67
C ALA A 95 -0.83 -2.03 -12.60
N ALA A 96 -0.14 -1.42 -13.57
CA ALA A 96 1.31 -1.29 -13.55
C ALA A 96 1.75 -0.22 -12.54
N SER A 97 1.04 0.91 -12.51
CA SER A 97 1.29 2.00 -11.57
C SER A 97 0.48 1.89 -10.26
N HIS A 98 -0.28 0.80 -10.09
CA HIS A 98 -1.17 0.56 -8.96
C HIS A 98 -2.20 1.67 -8.75
N ARG A 99 -2.80 2.16 -9.83
CA ARG A 99 -3.75 3.29 -9.81
C ARG A 99 -5.09 2.93 -10.44
N LEU A 100 -6.14 3.55 -9.93
CA LEU A 100 -7.47 3.50 -10.51
C LEU A 100 -8.00 4.92 -10.69
N TYR A 101 -8.36 5.24 -11.92
CA TYR A 101 -9.02 6.50 -12.26
C TYR A 101 -10.52 6.28 -12.31
N ILE A 102 -11.28 7.11 -11.60
CA ILE A 102 -12.73 6.99 -11.45
C ILE A 102 -13.37 8.31 -11.90
N GLU A 103 -14.25 8.24 -12.89
CA GLU A 103 -15.21 9.30 -13.23
C GLU A 103 -16.58 8.89 -12.70
N ALA A 104 -17.05 9.52 -11.64
CA ALA A 104 -18.40 9.34 -11.12
C ALA A 104 -19.32 10.48 -11.59
N VAL A 105 -20.50 10.13 -12.08
CA VAL A 105 -21.49 11.08 -12.60
C VAL A 105 -22.78 10.93 -11.81
N GLY A 106 -23.25 12.02 -11.23
CA GLY A 106 -24.57 12.10 -10.62
C GLY A 106 -25.52 12.89 -11.51
N LYS A 107 -26.74 12.40 -11.66
CA LYS A 107 -27.78 12.94 -12.54
C LYS A 107 -29.08 13.14 -11.76
N TYR A 108 -29.54 14.37 -11.64
CA TYR A 108 -30.81 14.72 -10.99
C TYR A 108 -31.95 14.78 -12.02
N GLY A 109 -33.06 14.08 -11.75
CA GLY A 109 -34.23 14.04 -12.64
C GLY A 109 -34.86 12.65 -12.73
N LYS A 110 -36.04 12.57 -13.34
CA LYS A 110 -36.77 11.30 -13.53
C LYS A 110 -36.28 10.50 -14.74
N ASP A 111 -35.65 11.17 -15.71
CA ASP A 111 -35.08 10.56 -16.90
C ASP A 111 -33.55 10.74 -16.88
N GLN A 112 -32.83 9.61 -16.97
CA GLN A 112 -31.38 9.57 -16.99
C GLN A 112 -30.76 10.07 -18.30
N ASN A 113 -31.49 9.93 -19.41
CA ASN A 113 -31.04 10.36 -20.73
C ASN A 113 -31.25 11.86 -20.91
N SER A 114 -32.15 12.44 -20.12
CA SER A 114 -32.45 13.88 -20.09
C SER A 114 -32.53 14.40 -18.64
N PRO A 115 -31.41 14.42 -17.90
CA PRO A 115 -31.40 14.90 -16.52
C PRO A 115 -31.65 16.42 -16.47
N LEU A 116 -32.28 16.88 -15.39
CA LEU A 116 -32.47 18.31 -15.12
C LEU A 116 -31.16 19.00 -14.71
N ALA A 117 -30.25 18.24 -14.10
CA ALA A 117 -28.90 18.66 -13.78
C ALA A 117 -27.96 17.45 -13.67
N ASP A 118 -26.69 17.63 -14.03
CA ASP A 118 -25.65 16.64 -13.88
C ASP A 118 -24.38 17.24 -13.26
N LYS A 119 -23.62 16.39 -12.56
CA LYS A 119 -22.31 16.75 -11.98
C LYS A 119 -21.35 15.58 -12.12
N LYS A 120 -20.09 15.92 -12.39
CA LYS A 120 -19.01 14.94 -12.55
C LYS A 120 -17.99 15.09 -11.43
N LEU A 121 -17.52 13.96 -10.95
CA LEU A 121 -16.49 13.84 -9.93
C LEU A 121 -15.37 12.98 -10.49
N TYR A 122 -14.15 13.49 -10.40
CA TYR A 122 -12.94 12.79 -10.81
C TYR A 122 -12.13 12.43 -9.57
N SER A 123 -11.69 11.18 -9.51
CA SER A 123 -10.82 10.71 -8.44
C SER A 123 -9.75 9.76 -8.97
N THR A 124 -8.58 9.85 -8.35
CA THR A 124 -7.51 8.89 -8.52
C THR A 124 -7.25 8.21 -7.18
N VAL A 125 -7.31 6.88 -7.18
CA VAL A 125 -6.94 6.04 -6.05
C VAL A 125 -5.61 5.38 -6.36
N GLN A 126 -4.64 5.48 -5.47
CA GLN A 126 -3.42 4.70 -5.54
C GLN A 126 -3.50 3.58 -4.50
N PHE A 127 -3.16 2.37 -4.91
CA PHE A 127 -3.11 1.23 -4.01
C PHE A 127 -1.66 1.01 -3.59
N ILE A 128 -1.41 0.95 -2.28
CA ILE A 128 -0.07 0.80 -1.72
C ILE A 128 -0.09 -0.35 -0.73
N SER A 129 0.87 -1.27 -0.86
CA SER A 129 1.05 -2.32 0.14
C SER A 129 1.89 -1.81 1.30
N ASP A 130 1.42 -2.00 2.53
CA ASP A 130 2.23 -1.73 3.73
C ASP A 130 3.56 -2.50 3.69
N LEU A 131 3.58 -3.68 3.05
CA LEU A 131 4.77 -4.52 2.89
C LEU A 131 5.84 -3.91 1.99
N THR A 132 5.49 -2.87 1.24
CA THR A 132 6.40 -2.12 0.36
C THR A 132 6.73 -0.74 0.91
N ASP A 133 5.91 -0.19 1.81
CA ASP A 133 6.07 1.16 2.35
C ASP A 133 6.88 1.21 3.65
N TYR A 134 6.80 0.15 4.47
CA TYR A 134 7.52 0.06 5.73
C TYR A 134 8.78 -0.80 5.60
N GLY A 135 9.94 -0.23 5.94
CA GLY A 135 11.21 -0.95 5.99
C GLY A 135 11.22 -2.05 7.06
N THR A 136 10.52 -1.84 8.17
CA THR A 136 10.30 -2.89 9.17
C THR A 136 8.92 -2.77 9.80
N MET A 137 8.22 -3.90 9.84
CA MET A 137 6.91 -4.03 10.48
C MET A 137 6.99 -5.09 11.55
N ILE A 138 6.39 -4.89 12.73
CA ILE A 138 6.38 -5.89 13.79
C ILE A 138 4.98 -5.97 14.40
N ASN A 139 4.41 -7.17 14.38
CA ASN A 139 3.14 -7.44 15.05
C ASN A 139 3.38 -7.90 16.49
N GLY A 140 3.31 -6.97 17.43
CA GLY A 140 3.50 -7.20 18.86
C GLY A 140 4.54 -6.29 19.47
N ALA A 141 4.91 -6.58 20.72
CA ALA A 141 5.98 -5.87 21.41
C ALA A 141 7.36 -6.24 20.86
N PHE A 142 8.30 -5.30 20.92
CA PHE A 142 9.66 -5.51 20.43
C PHE A 142 10.71 -4.80 21.27
N THR A 143 11.85 -5.48 21.46
CA THR A 143 13.00 -4.94 22.19
C THR A 143 14.23 -4.91 21.30
N ILE A 144 14.86 -3.73 21.20
CA ILE A 144 16.15 -3.52 20.55
C ILE A 144 17.23 -3.47 21.62
N SER A 145 17.99 -4.55 21.75
CA SER A 145 19.11 -4.63 22.71
C SER A 145 20.49 -4.45 22.06
N ALA A 146 20.56 -4.46 20.73
CA ALA A 146 21.80 -4.25 19.99
C ALA A 146 22.22 -2.77 20.02
N SER A 147 23.52 -2.52 20.17
CA SER A 147 24.12 -1.18 20.14
C SER A 147 24.80 -0.90 18.80
N ASN A 148 24.95 0.37 18.43
CA ASN A 148 25.57 0.84 17.18
C ASN A 148 24.82 0.37 15.93
N VAL A 149 23.50 0.48 15.94
CA VAL A 149 22.64 0.03 14.83
C VAL A 149 21.90 1.21 14.22
N THR A 150 21.95 1.31 12.90
CA THR A 150 21.11 2.22 12.12
C THR A 150 20.06 1.42 11.38
N TYR A 151 18.79 1.76 11.59
CA TYR A 151 17.66 1.19 10.89
C TYR A 151 17.15 2.17 9.86
N TYR A 152 17.06 1.75 8.60
CA TYR A 152 16.59 2.60 7.51
C TYR A 152 15.10 2.37 7.21
N GLY A 153 14.42 3.44 6.75
CA GLY A 153 13.04 3.41 6.29
C GLY A 153 12.00 3.56 7.41
N LYS A 154 10.72 3.52 7.03
CA LYS A 154 9.60 3.65 7.98
C LYS A 154 9.47 2.40 8.85
N TRP A 155 9.09 2.59 10.10
CA TRP A 155 8.88 1.52 11.06
C TRP A 155 7.46 1.52 11.59
N TRP A 156 6.86 0.34 11.68
CA TRP A 156 5.55 0.16 12.30
C TRP A 156 5.55 -1.03 13.26
N ILE A 157 5.27 -0.77 14.52
CA ILE A 157 5.20 -1.76 15.59
C ILE A 157 3.80 -1.68 16.20
N THR A 158 3.07 -2.78 16.28
CA THR A 158 1.69 -2.75 16.83
C THR A 158 1.65 -2.77 18.36
N GLY A 159 2.74 -3.16 19.04
CA GLY A 159 2.86 -3.17 20.50
C GLY A 159 3.86 -2.17 21.05
N ASN A 160 4.39 -2.46 22.24
CA ASN A 160 5.42 -1.64 22.89
C ASN A 160 6.77 -1.75 22.16
N LEU A 161 7.51 -0.64 22.09
CA LEU A 161 8.91 -0.62 21.67
C LEU A 161 9.80 -0.30 22.87
N SER A 162 10.80 -1.14 23.12
CA SER A 162 11.85 -0.89 24.10
C SER A 162 13.24 -0.87 23.45
N VAL A 163 13.94 0.25 23.55
CA VAL A 163 15.31 0.43 23.03
C VAL A 163 16.26 0.47 24.22
N THR A 164 16.94 -0.65 24.46
CA THR A 164 17.92 -0.79 25.56
C THR A 164 19.37 -0.69 25.07
N GLY A 165 19.62 -0.93 23.78
CA GLY A 165 20.93 -0.74 23.16
C GLY A 165 21.28 0.73 22.96
N SER A 166 22.58 1.04 22.98
CA SER A 166 23.13 2.40 22.80
C SER A 166 23.45 2.71 21.35
N ASN A 167 23.50 3.99 20.97
CA ASN A 167 23.78 4.45 19.60
C ASN A 167 22.84 3.80 18.58
N VAL A 168 21.54 3.81 18.87
CA VAL A 168 20.50 3.28 17.98
C VAL A 168 19.88 4.45 17.22
N ARG A 169 19.95 4.39 15.89
CA ARG A 169 19.43 5.44 15.01
C ARG A 169 18.34 4.89 14.11
N PHE A 170 17.17 5.52 14.08
CA PHE A 170 16.13 5.28 13.09
C PHE A 170 16.22 6.33 12.00
N ALA A 171 16.72 5.96 10.83
CA ALA A 171 16.99 6.86 9.71
C ALA A 171 15.89 6.74 8.63
N GLY A 172 15.15 7.83 8.39
CA GLY A 172 14.17 7.91 7.30
C GLY A 172 12.75 7.50 7.70
N GLY A 173 12.27 8.04 8.84
CA GLY A 173 10.96 7.74 9.44
C GLY A 173 9.74 7.98 8.54
N PRO A 174 8.51 7.82 9.08
CA PRO A 174 8.16 7.83 10.50
C PRO A 174 8.42 6.53 11.26
N LEU A 175 8.50 6.64 12.60
CA LEU A 175 8.45 5.54 13.55
C LEU A 175 7.07 5.50 14.21
N ILE A 176 6.31 4.44 13.98
CA ILE A 176 4.93 4.28 14.44
C ILE A 176 4.84 3.12 15.44
N ILE A 177 4.28 3.38 16.63
CA ILE A 177 4.27 2.46 17.76
C ILE A 177 2.85 2.39 18.36
N GLY A 178 2.22 1.22 18.33
CA GLY A 178 0.87 1.01 18.87
C GLY A 178 0.78 0.96 20.39
N GLY A 179 1.91 1.06 21.10
CA GLY A 179 1.99 1.04 22.55
C GLY A 179 2.95 2.08 23.13
N ASN A 180 3.60 1.72 24.24
CA ASN A 180 4.61 2.55 24.90
C ASN A 180 5.92 2.54 24.10
N MET A 181 6.63 3.68 24.11
CA MET A 181 8.01 3.77 23.66
C MET A 181 8.92 4.00 24.87
N SER A 182 9.90 3.13 25.06
CA SER A 182 10.96 3.33 26.06
C SER A 182 12.33 3.32 25.40
N ALA A 183 13.16 4.32 25.71
CA ALA A 183 14.53 4.43 25.21
C ALA A 183 15.52 4.56 26.38
N SER A 184 15.92 3.45 26.98
CA SER A 184 16.88 3.45 28.09
C SER A 184 18.34 3.42 27.64
N GLY A 185 18.58 3.09 26.36
CA GLY A 185 19.91 3.14 25.76
C GLY A 185 20.43 4.58 25.62
N SER A 186 21.74 4.75 25.69
CA SER A 186 22.34 6.07 25.46
C SER A 186 22.37 6.41 23.97
N ASN A 187 22.16 7.68 23.61
CA ASN A 187 22.22 8.17 22.23
C ASN A 187 21.27 7.42 21.27
N VAL A 188 20.00 7.32 21.67
CA VAL A 188 18.92 6.86 20.78
C VAL A 188 18.37 8.04 20.01
N SER A 189 18.34 7.95 18.69
CA SER A 189 17.82 9.02 17.82
C SER A 189 16.85 8.53 16.76
N VAL A 190 15.89 9.38 16.42
CA VAL A 190 14.92 9.17 15.33
C VAL A 190 15.01 10.35 14.37
N ASP A 191 15.36 10.08 13.12
CA ASP A 191 15.34 11.04 12.01
C ASP A 191 14.00 10.98 11.29
N GLY A 192 12.99 11.57 11.91
CA GLY A 192 11.64 11.66 11.40
C GLY A 192 10.60 11.82 12.51
N ASP A 193 9.34 11.80 12.13
CA ASP A 193 8.23 11.88 13.07
C ASP A 193 8.07 10.57 13.85
N VAL A 194 7.60 10.70 15.10
CA VAL A 194 7.29 9.58 16.00
C VAL A 194 5.81 9.62 16.35
N TYR A 195 5.13 8.49 16.15
CA TYR A 195 3.73 8.29 16.52
C TYR A 195 3.68 7.17 17.55
N TYR A 196 3.07 7.41 18.72
CA TYR A 196 2.92 6.41 19.77
C TYR A 196 1.56 6.52 20.45
N ALA A 197 0.98 5.40 20.88
CA ALA A 197 -0.33 5.38 21.56
C ALA A 197 -0.23 5.53 23.09
N GLY A 198 0.92 5.13 23.66
CA GLY A 198 1.13 5.04 25.11
C GLY A 198 1.96 6.19 25.68
N SER A 199 2.91 5.86 26.55
CA SER A 199 3.88 6.80 27.10
C SER A 199 5.21 6.75 26.34
N LEU A 200 5.87 7.91 26.20
CA LEU A 200 7.27 8.02 25.80
C LEU A 200 8.16 8.16 27.04
N THR A 201 9.20 7.33 27.16
CA THR A 201 10.17 7.36 28.26
C THR A 201 11.62 7.29 27.75
N GLY A 202 12.58 7.91 28.45
CA GLY A 202 14.01 7.77 28.13
C GLY A 202 14.65 8.82 27.21
N SER A 203 13.95 9.94 26.95
CA SER A 203 14.49 11.11 26.23
C SER A 203 15.29 10.81 24.95
N PRO A 204 14.76 10.03 24.00
CA PRO A 204 15.41 9.87 22.70
C PRO A 204 15.44 11.23 21.96
N VAL A 205 16.46 11.43 21.12
CA VAL A 205 16.54 12.61 20.25
C VAL A 205 15.61 12.40 19.07
N ILE A 206 14.60 13.25 18.90
CA ILE A 206 13.64 13.17 17.80
C ILE A 206 13.87 14.36 16.86
N ASN A 207 14.44 14.11 15.68
CA ASN A 207 14.68 15.09 14.62
C ASN A 207 13.44 15.22 13.71
N GLY A 208 12.29 15.43 14.33
CA GLY A 208 10.96 15.51 13.72
C GLY A 208 9.94 15.92 14.79
N THR A 209 8.67 15.56 14.61
CA THR A 209 7.62 15.82 15.62
C THR A 209 7.18 14.53 16.30
N SER A 210 6.91 14.63 17.61
CA SER A 210 6.43 13.52 18.43
C SER A 210 4.92 13.68 18.67
N TYR A 211 4.13 12.68 18.28
CA TYR A 211 2.68 12.66 18.39
C TYR A 211 2.24 11.50 19.27
N ASN A 212 1.53 11.81 20.36
CA ASN A 212 0.80 10.79 21.13
C ASN A 212 -0.52 10.47 20.41
N PHE A 213 -0.39 9.81 19.27
CA PHE A 213 -1.49 9.44 18.39
C PHE A 213 -1.11 8.16 17.65
N TYR A 214 -2.01 7.19 17.66
CA TYR A 214 -1.93 6.00 16.83
C TYR A 214 -3.28 5.85 16.10
N PRO A 215 -3.30 5.86 14.76
CA PRO A 215 -4.55 5.76 14.02
C PRO A 215 -5.25 4.43 14.34
N SER A 216 -6.52 4.50 14.74
CA SER A 216 -7.31 3.34 15.16
C SER A 216 -7.59 2.33 14.04
N ASP A 217 -7.41 2.75 12.78
CA ASP A 217 -7.60 1.99 11.55
C ASP A 217 -6.30 1.33 11.03
N MET A 218 -5.18 1.46 11.75
CA MET A 218 -3.95 0.74 11.44
C MET A 218 -4.09 -0.77 11.76
N VAL A 219 -4.55 -1.53 10.78
CA VAL A 219 -4.71 -3.00 10.86
C VAL A 219 -3.48 -3.72 10.31
N TYR A 220 -2.77 -4.52 11.10
CA TYR A 220 -1.60 -5.26 10.58
C TYR A 220 -1.97 -6.14 9.36
N PRO A 221 -1.16 -6.18 8.28
CA PRO A 221 -1.49 -6.94 7.08
C PRO A 221 -1.70 -8.42 7.38
N ALA A 222 -2.87 -8.93 6.97
CA ALA A 222 -3.16 -10.35 6.98
C ALA A 222 -2.87 -10.94 5.60
N LEU A 223 -1.97 -11.92 5.53
CA LEU A 223 -1.80 -12.74 4.33
C LEU A 223 -2.88 -13.82 4.26
N ARG A 224 -3.52 -13.95 3.10
CA ARG A 224 -4.57 -14.96 2.85
C ARG A 224 -4.03 -16.09 2.00
N GLU A 225 -3.88 -17.28 2.58
CA GLU A 225 -3.42 -18.46 1.84
C GLU A 225 -4.36 -18.83 0.70
N ASP A 226 -5.68 -18.72 0.93
CA ASP A 226 -6.69 -19.07 -0.06
C ASP A 226 -6.60 -18.18 -1.31
N TYR A 227 -6.20 -16.91 -1.15
CA TYR A 227 -5.91 -16.03 -2.28
C TYR A 227 -4.78 -16.61 -3.15
N TYR A 228 -3.67 -17.04 -2.53
CA TYR A 228 -2.54 -17.61 -3.27
C TYR A 228 -2.87 -18.99 -3.87
N LYS A 229 -3.76 -19.77 -3.26
CA LYS A 229 -4.23 -21.06 -3.80
C LYS A 229 -5.07 -20.90 -5.07
N VAL A 230 -5.74 -19.76 -5.24
CA VAL A 230 -6.58 -19.48 -6.42
C VAL A 230 -5.82 -18.69 -7.50
N ASN A 231 -4.92 -17.80 -7.10
CA ASN A 231 -4.29 -16.81 -8.00
C ASN A 231 -2.82 -17.12 -8.35
N TYR A 232 -2.34 -18.34 -8.10
CA TYR A 232 -0.97 -18.71 -8.47
C TYR A 232 -0.81 -18.78 -10.00
N SER A 233 0.36 -18.39 -10.49
CA SER A 233 0.78 -18.62 -11.87
C SER A 233 1.52 -19.96 -12.00
N TYR A 234 2.24 -20.38 -10.95
CA TYR A 234 2.95 -21.65 -10.91
C TYR A 234 2.83 -22.30 -9.52
N LYS A 235 2.64 -23.62 -9.49
CA LYS A 235 2.48 -24.37 -8.24
C LYS A 235 3.54 -25.45 -8.07
N ILE A 236 4.07 -25.55 -6.86
CA ILE A 236 5.07 -26.54 -6.42
C ILE A 236 4.48 -27.33 -5.25
N THR A 237 4.48 -28.65 -5.36
CA THR A 237 3.87 -29.58 -4.39
C THR A 237 4.88 -30.52 -3.72
N SER A 238 6.17 -30.33 -3.99
CA SER A 238 7.27 -31.02 -3.31
C SER A 238 8.36 -30.03 -2.91
N ASP A 239 9.16 -30.33 -1.89
CA ASP A 239 10.28 -29.47 -1.49
C ASP A 239 11.27 -29.29 -2.66
N ARG A 240 11.59 -28.04 -2.98
CA ARG A 240 12.42 -27.68 -4.15
C ARG A 240 13.27 -26.45 -3.88
N SER A 241 14.33 -26.31 -4.66
CA SER A 241 15.05 -25.06 -4.78
C SER A 241 14.76 -24.39 -6.12
N LEU A 242 14.50 -23.08 -6.07
CA LEU A 242 14.23 -22.21 -7.19
C LEU A 242 15.46 -21.34 -7.44
N LEU A 243 16.01 -21.45 -8.64
CA LEU A 243 17.12 -20.62 -9.10
C LEU A 243 16.56 -19.61 -10.11
N PHE A 244 16.64 -18.33 -9.78
CA PHE A 244 16.31 -17.25 -10.71
C PHE A 244 17.50 -16.95 -11.65
N ASN A 245 17.27 -17.03 -12.95
CA ASN A 245 18.31 -17.05 -13.98
C ASN A 245 18.35 -15.75 -14.82
N ALA A 246 18.20 -14.57 -14.20
CA ALA A 246 18.16 -13.30 -14.95
C ALA A 246 19.37 -13.04 -15.85
N TYR A 247 20.54 -13.54 -15.47
CA TYR A 247 21.80 -13.29 -16.17
C TYR A 247 22.11 -14.35 -17.24
N PRO A 248 22.56 -13.97 -18.45
CA PRO A 248 22.69 -12.60 -18.96
C PRO A 248 21.40 -12.04 -19.59
N SER A 249 20.33 -12.82 -19.79
CA SER A 249 19.12 -12.28 -20.43
C SER A 249 17.81 -13.04 -20.20
N SER A 250 17.74 -14.05 -19.33
CA SER A 250 16.53 -14.88 -19.22
C SER A 250 15.58 -14.37 -18.12
N SER A 251 14.34 -13.98 -18.47
CA SER A 251 13.30 -13.67 -17.48
C SER A 251 12.62 -14.96 -17.04
N ALA A 252 13.32 -15.80 -16.26
CA ALA A 252 12.86 -17.13 -15.88
C ALA A 252 13.46 -17.61 -14.56
N PHE A 253 12.83 -18.64 -13.99
CA PHE A 253 13.42 -19.45 -12.91
C PHE A 253 13.47 -20.92 -13.30
N SER A 254 14.43 -21.65 -12.75
CA SER A 254 14.55 -23.10 -12.93
C SER A 254 14.36 -23.83 -11.61
N ILE A 255 13.83 -25.05 -11.70
CA ILE A 255 13.72 -25.96 -10.56
C ILE A 255 15.00 -26.79 -10.49
N VAL A 256 15.80 -26.55 -9.45
CA VAL A 256 17.11 -27.18 -9.27
C VAL A 256 16.97 -28.70 -9.20
N GLY A 257 17.84 -29.40 -9.92
CA GLY A 257 17.80 -30.86 -10.04
C GLY A 257 16.81 -31.37 -11.10
N THR A 258 16.22 -30.48 -11.89
CA THR A 258 15.34 -30.81 -13.03
C THR A 258 15.73 -30.02 -14.26
N THR A 259 15.14 -30.34 -15.42
CA THR A 259 15.26 -29.56 -16.66
C THR A 259 14.17 -28.49 -16.79
N ILE A 260 13.31 -28.32 -15.78
CA ILE A 260 12.17 -27.40 -15.83
C ILE A 260 12.66 -25.97 -15.63
N THR A 261 12.37 -25.13 -16.63
CA THR A 261 12.56 -23.68 -16.60
C THR A 261 11.23 -23.02 -16.93
N VAL A 262 10.82 -22.06 -16.11
CA VAL A 262 9.53 -21.39 -16.20
C VAL A 262 9.77 -19.91 -16.44
N PRO A 263 9.23 -19.32 -17.53
CA PRO A 263 9.34 -17.90 -17.79
C PRO A 263 8.50 -17.08 -16.80
N ILE A 264 9.05 -15.96 -16.34
CA ILE A 264 8.36 -14.98 -15.51
C ILE A 264 7.52 -14.10 -16.44
N VAL A 265 6.22 -14.03 -16.15
CA VAL A 265 5.25 -13.24 -16.93
C VAL A 265 5.49 -11.74 -16.70
N GLU A 266 5.34 -10.94 -17.75
CA GLU A 266 5.55 -9.48 -17.71
C GLU A 266 4.61 -8.77 -16.72
N SER A 267 3.36 -9.22 -16.59
CA SER A 267 2.42 -8.71 -15.60
C SER A 267 2.82 -9.01 -14.15
N GLY A 268 3.77 -9.92 -13.95
CA GLY A 268 4.19 -10.44 -12.65
C GLY A 268 3.73 -11.88 -12.45
N MET A 269 4.38 -12.58 -11.52
CA MET A 269 4.16 -14.00 -11.28
C MET A 269 3.98 -14.31 -9.79
N ILE A 270 2.98 -15.13 -9.46
CA ILE A 270 2.82 -15.73 -8.13
C ILE A 270 3.23 -17.21 -8.19
N ILE A 271 4.25 -17.58 -7.43
CA ILE A 271 4.72 -18.96 -7.27
C ILE A 271 4.22 -19.48 -5.92
N LEU A 272 3.38 -20.51 -5.94
CA LEU A 272 2.83 -21.14 -4.75
C LEU A 272 3.60 -22.42 -4.42
N GLY A 273 4.22 -22.47 -3.25
CA GLY A 273 4.63 -23.71 -2.59
C GLY A 273 3.51 -24.24 -1.71
N GLU A 274 2.74 -25.20 -2.20
CA GLU A 274 1.62 -25.79 -1.46
C GLU A 274 2.11 -26.89 -0.51
N ASN A 275 2.10 -26.61 0.79
CA ASN A 275 2.54 -27.54 1.85
C ASN A 275 3.98 -28.07 1.66
N VAL A 276 4.89 -27.18 1.27
CA VAL A 276 6.29 -27.51 0.98
C VAL A 276 7.25 -26.53 1.66
N ASN A 277 8.53 -26.92 1.70
CA ASN A 277 9.63 -26.01 1.96
C ASN A 277 10.30 -25.64 0.64
N LEU A 278 10.57 -24.35 0.45
CA LEU A 278 11.24 -23.84 -0.74
C LEU A 278 12.60 -23.27 -0.37
N SER A 279 13.57 -23.41 -1.26
CA SER A 279 14.79 -22.59 -1.23
C SER A 279 14.81 -21.67 -2.43
N VAL A 280 15.24 -20.42 -2.26
CA VAL A 280 15.18 -19.39 -3.29
C VAL A 280 16.51 -18.64 -3.34
N TYR A 281 17.07 -18.47 -4.54
CA TYR A 281 18.30 -17.72 -4.77
C TYR A 281 18.47 -17.37 -6.26
N GLY A 282 19.48 -16.58 -6.58
CA GLY A 282 19.80 -16.12 -7.93
C GLY A 282 19.39 -14.67 -8.18
N THR A 283 19.29 -14.31 -9.45
CA THR A 283 18.98 -12.93 -9.86
C THR A 283 17.59 -12.87 -10.47
N VAL A 284 16.72 -12.04 -9.91
CA VAL A 284 15.31 -11.90 -10.31
C VAL A 284 15.18 -10.83 -11.39
N ARG A 285 14.52 -11.18 -12.50
CA ARG A 285 14.08 -10.27 -13.56
C ARG A 285 12.56 -10.40 -13.72
N GLY A 286 11.85 -9.29 -13.58
CA GLY A 286 10.39 -9.23 -13.43
C GLY A 286 9.94 -9.16 -11.97
N ARG A 287 8.62 -9.11 -11.77
CA ARG A 287 7.97 -9.00 -10.46
C ARG A 287 7.48 -10.36 -9.99
N VAL A 288 7.99 -10.87 -8.87
CA VAL A 288 7.70 -12.24 -8.43
C VAL A 288 7.29 -12.28 -6.96
N THR A 289 6.23 -13.03 -6.66
CA THR A 289 5.85 -13.36 -5.29
C THR A 289 5.95 -14.86 -5.09
N VAL A 290 6.79 -15.30 -4.17
CA VAL A 290 6.87 -16.70 -3.73
C VAL A 290 6.13 -16.82 -2.41
N ALA A 291 4.98 -17.49 -2.44
CA ALA A 291 4.16 -17.74 -1.27
C ALA A 291 4.19 -19.23 -0.92
N THR A 292 4.18 -19.56 0.36
CA THR A 292 4.04 -20.95 0.82
C THR A 292 2.83 -21.09 1.74
N THR A 293 2.17 -22.24 1.66
CA THR A 293 1.13 -22.66 2.61
C THR A 293 1.63 -23.84 3.42
N ASN A 294 1.03 -24.07 4.58
CA ASN A 294 1.34 -25.23 5.39
C ASN A 294 0.08 -25.90 5.93
N THR A 295 0.12 -27.23 5.97
CA THR A 295 -0.87 -28.06 6.69
C THR A 295 -0.22 -28.75 7.90
N SER A 296 1.07 -28.53 8.12
CA SER A 296 1.85 -29.07 9.24
C SER A 296 2.99 -28.12 9.63
N GLY A 297 3.45 -28.20 10.88
CA GLY A 297 4.49 -27.30 11.42
C GLY A 297 5.90 -27.48 10.84
N SER A 298 6.14 -28.49 10.00
CA SER A 298 7.43 -28.73 9.32
C SER A 298 7.48 -28.20 7.88
N LYS A 299 6.36 -27.68 7.38
CA LYS A 299 6.20 -27.15 6.01
C LYS A 299 5.91 -25.66 6.05
N GLY A 300 6.04 -24.99 4.91
CA GLY A 300 5.77 -23.54 4.78
C GLY A 300 6.98 -22.65 5.08
N THR A 301 8.18 -23.22 5.07
CA THR A 301 9.42 -22.46 5.26
C THR A 301 10.00 -22.06 3.90
N ILE A 302 10.50 -20.82 3.81
CA ILE A 302 11.30 -20.34 2.68
C ILE A 302 12.73 -20.08 3.16
N THR A 303 13.68 -20.81 2.59
CA THR A 303 15.12 -20.57 2.79
C THR A 303 15.65 -19.71 1.65
N VAL A 304 16.32 -18.61 1.96
CA VAL A 304 16.99 -17.77 0.96
C VAL A 304 18.48 -18.04 1.02
N GLY A 305 19.06 -18.45 -0.10
CA GLY A 305 20.45 -18.88 -0.18
C GLY A 305 20.67 -20.36 0.17
N ARG A 306 21.95 -20.77 0.21
CA ARG A 306 22.38 -22.16 0.39
C ARG A 306 23.67 -22.23 1.22
N SER A 307 23.79 -23.28 2.02
CA SER A 307 25.00 -23.52 2.83
C SER A 307 26.20 -24.01 2.00
N THR A 308 25.94 -24.60 0.83
CA THR A 308 26.95 -25.31 0.04
C THR A 308 27.48 -24.53 -1.16
N ALA A 309 26.78 -23.47 -1.59
CA ALA A 309 27.07 -22.74 -2.82
C ALA A 309 26.86 -21.25 -2.61
N ASP A 310 27.51 -20.45 -3.44
CA ASP A 310 27.19 -19.03 -3.56
C ASP A 310 25.75 -18.90 -4.08
N SER A 311 24.92 -18.14 -3.38
CA SER A 311 23.46 -18.17 -3.53
C SER A 311 22.83 -16.89 -2.99
N ASP A 312 23.37 -15.75 -3.39
CA ASP A 312 22.72 -14.46 -3.18
C ASP A 312 21.34 -14.41 -3.85
N LEU A 313 20.46 -13.54 -3.34
CA LEU A 313 19.19 -13.19 -3.97
C LEU A 313 19.21 -11.71 -4.32
N LEU A 314 19.32 -11.39 -5.62
CA LEU A 314 19.52 -10.04 -6.13
C LEU A 314 18.48 -9.71 -7.20
N TYR A 315 18.40 -8.42 -7.57
CA TYR A 315 17.62 -7.99 -8.73
C TYR A 315 18.52 -7.86 -9.96
N TYR A 316 17.93 -8.05 -11.13
CA TYR A 316 18.59 -7.75 -12.40
C TYR A 316 18.64 -6.25 -12.62
N ASP A 317 19.78 -5.76 -13.09
CA ASP A 317 19.94 -4.38 -13.55
C ASP A 317 19.96 -4.34 -15.08
N PRO A 318 18.87 -3.88 -15.73
CA PRO A 318 18.83 -3.79 -17.19
C PRO A 318 19.75 -2.70 -17.76
N LEU A 319 20.19 -1.73 -16.95
CA LEU A 319 21.06 -0.65 -17.41
C LEU A 319 22.52 -1.13 -17.55
N THR A 320 22.98 -1.96 -16.62
CA THR A 320 24.35 -2.49 -16.62
C THR A 320 24.45 -3.92 -17.15
N GLY A 321 23.34 -4.63 -17.29
CA GLY A 321 23.30 -6.07 -17.58
C GLY A 321 23.76 -6.94 -16.41
N GLY A 322 23.93 -6.36 -15.22
CA GLY A 322 24.42 -7.01 -14.00
C GLY A 322 23.33 -7.22 -12.95
N THR A 323 23.76 -7.20 -11.70
CA THR A 323 22.89 -7.31 -10.52
C THR A 323 22.83 -6.00 -9.75
N THR A 324 21.69 -5.72 -9.13
CA THR A 324 21.48 -4.57 -8.23
C THR A 324 20.76 -5.00 -6.96
N THR A 325 20.88 -4.17 -5.92
CA THR A 325 20.19 -4.34 -4.63
C THR A 325 18.93 -3.51 -4.50
N SER A 326 18.53 -2.79 -5.55
CA SER A 326 17.38 -1.87 -5.56
C SER A 326 16.39 -2.21 -6.67
N ALA A 327 15.10 -2.16 -6.37
CA ALA A 327 14.00 -2.52 -7.30
C ALA A 327 13.71 -1.48 -8.40
N VAL A 328 14.73 -0.76 -8.91
CA VAL A 328 14.62 0.44 -9.76
C VAL A 328 14.06 0.23 -11.18
N SER A 329 13.82 -1.00 -11.62
CA SER A 329 13.47 -1.29 -13.03
C SER A 329 12.39 -2.37 -13.18
N GLY A 330 11.38 -2.36 -12.31
CA GLY A 330 10.29 -3.34 -12.37
C GLY A 330 10.72 -4.75 -11.95
N ASN A 331 11.91 -4.90 -11.37
CA ASN A 331 12.45 -6.16 -10.87
C ASN A 331 12.29 -6.17 -9.35
N SER A 332 11.49 -7.07 -8.83
CA SER A 332 11.20 -7.15 -7.39
C SER A 332 10.77 -8.55 -6.99
N ILE A 333 10.99 -8.89 -5.72
CA ILE A 333 10.58 -10.18 -5.17
C ILE A 333 9.96 -10.05 -3.78
N ALA A 334 8.89 -10.79 -3.54
CA ALA A 334 8.31 -11.01 -2.22
C ALA A 334 8.38 -12.49 -1.84
N LEU A 335 8.80 -12.77 -0.62
CA LEU A 335 8.84 -14.09 -0.01
C LEU A 335 7.88 -14.12 1.18
N LEU A 336 6.78 -14.85 1.00
CA LEU A 336 5.68 -14.93 1.94
C LEU A 336 5.60 -16.34 2.53
N ALA A 337 6.22 -16.52 3.69
CA ALA A 337 6.32 -17.83 4.33
C ALA A 337 5.21 -18.04 5.36
N SER A 338 4.53 -19.19 5.30
CA SER A 338 3.50 -19.57 6.29
C SER A 338 4.10 -20.01 7.62
N ASN A 339 5.34 -20.51 7.64
CA ASN A 339 5.96 -21.08 8.84
C ASN A 339 7.31 -20.47 9.23
N GLY A 340 8.09 -19.94 8.29
CA GLY A 340 9.42 -19.42 8.61
C GLY A 340 10.18 -18.88 7.42
N ILE A 341 11.04 -17.89 7.67
CA ILE A 341 12.07 -17.48 6.72
C ILE A 341 13.44 -17.74 7.33
N THR A 342 14.34 -18.32 6.53
CA THR A 342 15.74 -18.56 6.89
C THR A 342 16.66 -17.96 5.85
N PHE A 343 17.58 -17.08 6.26
CA PHE A 343 18.72 -16.65 5.44
C PHE A 343 19.87 -17.62 5.64
N GLN A 344 20.34 -18.25 4.57
CA GLN A 344 21.37 -19.29 4.62
C GLN A 344 22.54 -18.90 3.73
N GLY A 345 23.61 -18.40 4.36
CA GLY A 345 24.87 -18.12 3.67
C GLY A 345 25.68 -19.40 3.47
N LYS A 346 26.61 -19.35 2.50
CA LYS A 346 27.55 -20.43 2.23
C LYS A 346 28.52 -20.59 3.40
N THR A 347 28.53 -21.76 4.01
CA THR A 347 29.45 -22.12 5.11
C THR A 347 30.60 -23.01 4.66
N SER A 348 30.49 -23.66 3.50
CA SER A 348 31.57 -24.46 2.92
C SER A 348 32.74 -23.57 2.48
N SER A 349 33.98 -24.04 2.69
CA SER A 349 35.19 -23.27 2.39
C SER A 349 35.37 -22.99 0.88
N PRO A 350 35.66 -21.74 0.46
CA PRO A 350 35.62 -20.54 1.28
C PRO A 350 34.16 -20.14 1.56
N ALA A 351 33.85 -19.91 2.85
CA ALA A 351 32.57 -19.34 3.27
C ALA A 351 32.41 -17.96 2.63
N GLN A 352 31.19 -17.48 2.44
CA GLN A 352 30.90 -16.21 1.76
C GLN A 352 29.90 -15.36 2.54
N ASP A 353 29.92 -14.06 2.22
CA ASP A 353 28.83 -13.16 2.61
C ASP A 353 27.54 -13.60 1.93
N LEU A 354 26.39 -13.16 2.47
CA LEU A 354 25.09 -13.38 1.85
C LEU A 354 24.42 -12.03 1.62
N THR A 355 24.01 -11.77 0.39
CA THR A 355 23.18 -10.63 0.02
C THR A 355 21.78 -11.11 -0.34
N VAL A 356 20.76 -10.54 0.30
CA VAL A 356 19.35 -10.84 0.02
C VAL A 356 18.57 -9.57 -0.22
N CYS A 357 17.83 -9.56 -1.32
CA CYS A 357 16.94 -8.47 -1.73
C CYS A 357 15.50 -8.97 -1.75
N GLY A 358 14.56 -8.22 -1.19
CA GLY A 358 13.14 -8.56 -1.27
C GLY A 358 12.27 -8.05 -0.13
N ILE A 359 11.00 -8.41 -0.23
CA ILE A 359 10.01 -8.29 0.84
C ILE A 359 9.96 -9.63 1.57
N PHE A 360 10.23 -9.63 2.88
CA PHE A 360 10.27 -10.86 3.69
C PHE A 360 9.14 -10.87 4.72
N PHE A 361 8.10 -11.67 4.47
CA PHE A 361 6.97 -11.83 5.38
C PHE A 361 6.93 -13.24 5.97
N ASN A 362 7.26 -13.34 7.25
CA ASN A 362 7.27 -14.56 8.04
C ASN A 362 6.01 -14.62 8.95
N ARG A 363 5.09 -15.55 8.66
CA ARG A 363 3.91 -15.85 9.49
C ARG A 363 4.16 -16.85 10.61
N GLY A 364 5.33 -17.50 10.61
CA GLY A 364 5.75 -18.40 11.68
C GLY A 364 5.70 -17.73 13.05
N SER A 365 5.75 -18.50 14.14
CA SER A 365 5.79 -17.95 15.49
C SER A 365 7.14 -17.30 15.82
N GLY A 366 8.24 -17.87 15.31
CA GLY A 366 9.60 -17.40 15.55
C GLY A 366 10.04 -16.19 14.72
N ASN A 367 11.22 -15.68 15.03
CA ASN A 367 11.91 -14.64 14.25
C ASN A 367 12.36 -15.18 12.89
N ILE A 368 12.78 -14.29 11.99
CA ILE A 368 13.53 -14.72 10.80
C ILE A 368 14.89 -15.24 11.27
N SER A 369 15.30 -16.41 10.82
CA SER A 369 16.60 -16.98 11.19
C SER A 369 17.64 -16.60 10.14
N ALA A 370 18.88 -16.37 10.56
CA ALA A 370 20.00 -16.20 9.65
C ALA A 370 21.16 -17.09 10.10
N SER A 371 21.75 -17.85 9.19
CA SER A 371 22.92 -18.70 9.44
C SER A 371 23.98 -18.53 8.36
N GLY A 372 25.24 -18.43 8.76
CA GLY A 372 26.37 -18.18 7.85
C GLY A 372 27.73 -18.42 8.48
N GLY A 373 28.81 -18.00 7.82
CA GLY A 373 30.18 -18.15 8.31
C GLY A 373 30.60 -17.07 9.32
N SER A 374 31.40 -17.43 10.33
CA SER A 374 31.83 -16.53 11.43
C SER A 374 32.57 -15.28 10.98
N ALA A 375 33.32 -15.34 9.89
CA ALA A 375 34.02 -14.18 9.33
C ALA A 375 33.20 -13.42 8.27
N ARG A 376 31.93 -13.80 8.05
CA ARG A 376 31.09 -13.32 6.95
C ARG A 376 29.95 -12.44 7.43
N LYS A 377 29.42 -11.66 6.50
CA LYS A 377 28.37 -10.67 6.71
C LYS A 377 27.07 -11.08 6.05
N LEU A 378 25.98 -10.62 6.63
CA LEU A 378 24.66 -10.62 6.00
C LEU A 378 24.33 -9.19 5.54
N TYR A 379 23.94 -9.06 4.27
CA TYR A 379 23.38 -7.83 3.70
C TYR A 379 21.92 -8.09 3.33
N LEU A 380 21.00 -7.34 3.93
CA LEU A 380 19.58 -7.43 3.65
C LEU A 380 19.10 -6.09 3.09
N TYR A 381 18.52 -6.11 1.89
CA TYR A 381 17.92 -4.96 1.23
C TYR A 381 16.43 -5.20 1.02
N GLY A 382 15.58 -4.32 1.54
CA GLY A 382 14.13 -4.38 1.37
C GLY A 382 13.38 -4.32 2.69
N THR A 383 12.28 -5.06 2.81
CA THR A 383 11.36 -4.97 3.95
C THR A 383 11.24 -6.30 4.68
N ARG A 384 10.89 -6.23 5.98
CA ARG A 384 10.66 -7.43 6.79
C ARG A 384 9.62 -7.21 7.85
N ASN A 385 8.89 -8.28 8.17
CA ASN A 385 7.81 -8.25 9.15
C ASN A 385 8.19 -8.77 10.54
N LYS A 386 9.48 -9.14 10.72
CA LYS A 386 10.04 -9.71 11.94
C LYS A 386 11.53 -9.40 12.08
N PRO A 387 12.07 -9.41 13.31
CA PRO A 387 13.51 -9.29 13.52
C PRO A 387 14.25 -10.52 13.00
N VAL A 388 15.56 -10.36 12.80
CA VAL A 388 16.45 -11.43 12.35
C VAL A 388 17.28 -11.93 13.53
N THR A 389 17.15 -13.20 13.86
CA THR A 389 18.01 -13.90 14.81
C THR A 389 19.22 -14.44 14.07
N MET A 390 20.39 -13.87 14.36
CA MET A 390 21.65 -14.22 13.74
C MET A 390 22.29 -15.43 14.44
N SER A 391 22.73 -16.39 13.64
CA SER A 391 23.64 -17.47 14.03
C SER A 391 24.78 -17.49 13.01
N GLY A 392 26.02 -17.66 13.46
CA GLY A 392 27.14 -17.86 12.55
C GLY A 392 27.67 -16.64 11.78
N PHE A 393 26.89 -15.62 11.37
CA PHE A 393 27.45 -14.41 10.72
C PHE A 393 28.13 -13.46 11.73
N GLY A 394 29.38 -13.73 12.08
CA GLY A 394 30.15 -12.93 13.04
C GLY A 394 30.81 -11.67 12.46
N GLY A 395 30.81 -11.49 11.14
CA GLY A 395 31.37 -10.32 10.47
C GLY A 395 30.47 -9.07 10.54
N GLY A 396 29.26 -9.21 11.05
CA GLY A 396 28.26 -8.14 11.17
C GLY A 396 27.07 -8.30 10.23
N THR A 397 26.15 -7.34 10.29
CA THR A 397 24.94 -7.34 9.47
C THR A 397 24.60 -5.92 9.04
N SER A 398 24.22 -5.75 7.78
CA SER A 398 23.68 -4.50 7.25
C SER A 398 22.26 -4.73 6.78
N MET A 399 21.33 -3.88 7.22
CA MET A 399 19.93 -3.96 6.81
C MET A 399 19.50 -2.59 6.29
N ALA A 400 19.19 -2.51 5.00
CA ALA A 400 18.75 -1.31 4.33
C ALA A 400 17.33 -1.46 3.80
N TYR A 401 16.58 -0.36 3.80
CA TYR A 401 15.28 -0.29 3.16
C TYR A 401 15.45 0.03 1.68
N ASP A 402 14.79 -0.75 0.82
CA ASP A 402 14.73 -0.47 -0.61
C ASP A 402 13.53 0.42 -0.93
N VAL A 403 13.79 1.70 -1.13
CA VAL A 403 12.78 2.73 -1.40
C VAL A 403 12.03 2.52 -2.71
N PHE A 404 12.56 1.71 -3.63
CA PHE A 404 11.96 1.48 -4.94
C PHE A 404 10.92 0.35 -4.94
N LEU A 405 10.78 -0.39 -3.83
CA LEU A 405 9.77 -1.46 -3.72
C LEU A 405 8.33 -0.95 -3.88
N ASN A 406 8.03 0.28 -3.46
CA ASN A 406 6.72 0.89 -3.65
C ASN A 406 6.47 1.28 -5.13
N ALA A 407 7.53 1.62 -5.87
CA ALA A 407 7.41 1.94 -7.30
C ALA A 407 7.27 0.70 -8.19
N SER A 408 7.67 -0.47 -7.70
CA SER A 408 7.65 -1.73 -8.45
C SER A 408 7.30 -2.91 -7.55
N PRO A 409 6.10 -2.93 -6.94
CA PRO A 409 5.77 -3.95 -5.96
C PRO A 409 5.54 -5.32 -6.63
N PRO A 410 5.95 -6.43 -6.00
CA PRO A 410 5.57 -7.77 -6.42
C PRO A 410 4.03 -7.96 -6.46
N PRO A 411 3.49 -8.82 -7.35
CA PRO A 411 2.05 -9.04 -7.44
C PRO A 411 1.50 -9.81 -6.23
N GLY A 412 0.21 -9.63 -5.92
CA GLY A 412 -0.48 -10.41 -4.89
C GLY A 412 -0.09 -10.05 -3.46
N LEU A 413 0.43 -8.84 -3.24
CA LEU A 413 0.54 -8.24 -1.91
C LEU A 413 -0.80 -7.62 -1.52
N PRO A 414 -1.12 -7.51 -0.22
CA PRO A 414 -2.30 -6.76 0.22
C PRO A 414 -2.07 -5.28 -0.03
N GLU A 415 -3.00 -4.62 -0.74
CA GLU A 415 -2.89 -3.21 -1.09
C GLU A 415 -4.03 -2.39 -0.49
N ARG A 416 -3.66 -1.27 0.12
CA ARG A 416 -4.58 -0.32 0.73
C ARG A 416 -4.88 0.84 -0.21
N PRO A 417 -6.15 1.26 -0.32
CA PRO A 417 -6.50 2.42 -1.10
C PRO A 417 -6.02 3.69 -0.39
N VAL A 418 -5.25 4.50 -1.11
CA VAL A 418 -4.83 5.85 -0.74
C VAL A 418 -5.47 6.81 -1.73
N LEU A 419 -6.33 7.69 -1.23
CA LEU A 419 -6.96 8.71 -2.04
C LEU A 419 -5.91 9.78 -2.42
N MET A 420 -5.61 9.90 -3.72
CA MET A 420 -4.63 10.86 -4.21
C MET A 420 -5.26 12.22 -4.54
N THR A 421 -6.43 12.19 -5.18
CA THR A 421 -7.15 13.39 -5.60
C THR A 421 -8.66 13.18 -5.54
N TRP A 422 -9.38 14.26 -5.22
CA TRP A 422 -10.84 14.31 -5.19
C TRP A 422 -11.28 15.68 -5.70
N HIS A 423 -11.80 15.74 -6.93
CA HIS A 423 -12.18 17.01 -7.54
C HIS A 423 -13.55 16.93 -8.23
N MET A 424 -14.47 17.80 -7.81
CA MET A 424 -15.78 17.99 -8.45
C MET A 424 -15.68 19.03 -9.55
N ARG A 425 -16.14 18.69 -10.76
CA ARG A 425 -16.23 19.62 -11.88
C ARG A 425 -17.66 20.05 -12.14
#